data_AF-A0A382M8J8-F1
#
_entry.id   AF-A0A382M8J8-F1
#
_cell.length_a   1.000
_cell.length_b   1.000
_cell.length_c   1.000
_cell.angle_alpha   90.00
_cell.angle_beta   90.00
_cell.angle_gamma   90.00
#
_symmetry.space_group_name_H-M   'P 1'
#
loop_
_entity.id
_entity.type
_entity.pdbx_description
1 polymer ?
#
loop_
_entity_poly.entity_id
_entity_poly.type
_entity_poly.pdbx_seq_one_letter_code
_entity_poly.pdbx_strand_id
1 'polypeptide(L)'
;MRNFTLFSISPKVKDKLVGEEEKMGLGLAQLERITADIQANDVEWVEVAEGSYFKALTIHVPTNTVAYAFRMDPGAPDFAPHFHICRAMSFTTKGWFGYREGTNRVENGMFSYEAAGSFHTPFSDCPEGFESRGIFESDSEVLLQNHEDPDPHSEITGLLTVQDFLDIASSSTHIVHADGAVSGDPHFKYDFSEGVSIF
;
A
#
# COMPACT_ATOMS: atom_id res chain seq x y z
N MET A 1 11.83 25.43 -29.85
CA MET A 1 12.82 24.44 -29.38
C MET A 1 13.60 25.07 -28.24
N ARG A 2 13.47 24.54 -27.02
CA ARG A 2 14.21 25.03 -25.84
C ARG A 2 15.40 24.09 -25.62
N ASN A 3 16.60 24.65 -25.66
CA ASN A 3 17.85 23.92 -25.40
C ASN A 3 17.98 23.61 -23.90
N PHE A 4 18.18 22.33 -23.57
CA PHE A 4 18.63 21.92 -22.25
C PHE A 4 20.17 21.91 -22.25
N THR A 5 20.77 22.68 -21.35
CA THR A 5 22.21 22.63 -21.05
C THR A 5 22.43 21.56 -19.99
N LEU A 6 23.11 20.47 -20.33
CA LEU A 6 23.63 19.50 -19.36
C LEU A 6 24.74 20.17 -18.54
N PHE A 7 24.59 20.19 -17.21
CA PHE A 7 25.72 20.51 -16.32
C PHE A 7 26.69 19.33 -16.28
N SER A 8 27.93 19.60 -16.68
CA SER A 8 29.08 18.69 -16.55
C SER A 8 29.61 18.74 -15.12
N ILE A 9 29.72 17.59 -14.46
CA ILE A 9 30.35 17.46 -13.14
C ILE A 9 31.84 17.20 -13.36
N SER A 10 32.68 18.07 -12.80
CA SER A 10 34.15 18.02 -12.90
C SER A 10 34.75 16.85 -12.09
N PRO A 11 35.75 16.09 -12.60
CA PRO A 11 36.36 15.00 -11.87
C PRO A 11 37.60 15.49 -11.11
N LYS A 12 37.43 15.98 -9.87
CA LYS A 12 38.55 16.18 -8.92
C LYS A 12 38.10 16.04 -7.47
N VAL A 13 38.09 14.81 -6.95
CA VAL A 13 38.71 14.44 -5.66
C VAL A 13 38.99 12.93 -5.72
N LYS A 14 40.18 12.55 -6.18
CA LYS A 14 40.81 11.28 -5.78
C LYS A 14 41.73 11.63 -4.61
N ASP A 15 41.79 10.73 -3.63
CA ASP A 15 42.69 10.74 -2.49
C ASP A 15 42.29 11.64 -1.31
N LYS A 16 41.34 11.14 -0.51
CA LYS A 16 41.45 11.03 0.96
C LYS A 16 40.17 10.44 1.51
N LEU A 17 40.31 9.26 2.13
CA LEU A 17 39.54 8.68 3.23
C LEU A 17 39.61 7.15 3.07
N VAL A 18 40.77 6.58 3.40
CA VAL A 18 40.84 5.20 3.87
C VAL A 18 40.30 5.24 5.29
N GLY A 19 39.00 5.06 5.41
CA GLY A 19 38.27 4.90 6.66
C GLY A 19 37.21 3.86 6.39
N GLU A 20 37.33 2.74 7.09
CA GLU A 20 36.39 1.61 7.19
C GLU A 20 35.14 1.75 6.31
N GLU A 21 35.25 1.24 5.07
CA GLU A 21 34.09 0.76 4.33
C GLU A 21 33.63 -0.51 5.07
N GLU A 22 32.90 -0.32 6.16
CA GLU A 22 31.91 -1.31 6.54
C GLU A 22 31.01 -1.42 5.32
N LYS A 23 31.26 -2.45 4.51
CA LYS A 23 30.38 -2.80 3.40
C LYS A 23 29.02 -3.08 4.03
N MET A 24 28.19 -2.05 4.13
CA MET A 24 26.75 -2.21 4.13
C MET A 24 26.39 -2.72 2.74
N GLY A 25 26.79 -3.96 2.45
CA GLY A 25 26.07 -4.77 1.47
C GLY A 25 24.61 -4.70 1.85
N LEU A 26 23.72 -4.75 0.86
CA LEU A 26 22.28 -4.51 0.99
C LEU A 26 21.55 -5.43 2.00
N GLY A 27 22.25 -6.22 2.82
CA GLY A 27 21.66 -7.14 3.78
C GLY A 27 20.83 -8.22 3.10
N LEU A 28 21.03 -8.48 1.79
CA LEU A 28 20.19 -9.41 1.02
C LEU A 28 20.18 -10.83 1.60
N ALA A 29 21.20 -11.20 2.39
CA ALA A 29 21.22 -12.45 3.13
C ALA A 29 20.07 -12.59 4.16
N GLN A 30 19.43 -11.48 4.55
CA GLN A 30 18.19 -11.46 5.34
C GLN A 30 16.92 -11.43 4.49
N LEU A 31 17.00 -11.06 3.20
CA LEU A 31 15.87 -11.09 2.26
C LEU A 31 15.53 -12.51 1.81
N GLU A 32 16.37 -13.49 2.11
CA GLU A 32 16.25 -14.87 1.64
C GLU A 32 15.87 -15.81 2.76
N ARG A 33 14.58 -15.89 3.11
CA ARG A 33 14.04 -17.11 3.74
C ARG A 33 12.64 -17.46 3.27
N ILE A 34 11.70 -16.51 3.26
CA ILE A 34 10.30 -16.83 3.02
C ILE A 34 9.77 -16.00 1.85
N THR A 35 9.48 -16.64 0.72
CA THR A 35 8.60 -16.05 -0.31
C THR A 35 7.16 -16.43 0.02
N ALA A 36 6.29 -15.43 0.10
CA ALA A 36 4.86 -15.62 0.28
C ALA A 36 4.11 -15.13 -0.96
N ASP A 37 3.30 -15.99 -1.56
CA ASP A 37 2.31 -15.63 -2.57
C ASP A 37 0.92 -15.68 -1.89
N ILE A 38 0.34 -14.48 -1.74
CA ILE A 38 -0.97 -14.29 -1.13
C ILE A 38 -2.03 -14.31 -2.20
N GLN A 39 -2.87 -15.33 -2.18
CA GLN A 39 -4.09 -15.33 -2.96
C GLN A 39 -5.13 -14.47 -2.26
N ALA A 40 -5.53 -13.36 -2.88
CA ALA A 40 -6.53 -12.46 -2.29
C ALA A 40 -7.89 -13.15 -2.02
N ASN A 41 -8.17 -14.29 -2.66
CA ASN A 41 -9.37 -15.09 -2.41
C ASN A 41 -9.29 -15.91 -1.12
N ASP A 42 -8.10 -16.12 -0.57
CA ASP A 42 -7.86 -16.88 0.67
C ASP A 42 -7.92 -16.00 1.93
N VAL A 43 -8.12 -14.69 1.75
CA VAL A 43 -8.27 -13.70 2.82
C VAL A 43 -9.72 -13.25 2.85
N GLU A 44 -10.36 -13.23 4.02
CA GLU A 44 -11.74 -12.78 4.16
C GLU A 44 -11.86 -11.26 4.09
N TRP A 45 -13.02 -10.78 3.60
CA TRP A 45 -13.34 -9.36 3.62
C TRP A 45 -13.73 -8.93 5.04
N VAL A 46 -13.14 -7.85 5.54
CA VAL A 46 -13.49 -7.23 6.82
C VAL A 46 -14.12 -5.88 6.56
N GLU A 47 -15.33 -5.67 7.08
CA GLU A 47 -16.04 -4.39 6.96
C GLU A 47 -15.36 -3.34 7.84
N VAL A 48 -15.05 -2.18 7.27
CA VAL A 48 -14.34 -1.08 7.95
C VAL A 48 -15.16 0.20 8.00
N ALA A 49 -16.18 0.30 7.16
CA ALA A 49 -17.24 1.30 7.18
C ALA A 49 -18.47 0.66 6.51
N GLU A 50 -19.64 1.27 6.65
CA GLU A 50 -20.90 0.74 6.09
C GLU A 50 -20.74 0.39 4.60
N GLY A 51 -20.83 -0.91 4.26
CA GLY A 51 -20.70 -1.40 2.90
C GLY A 51 -19.31 -1.25 2.28
N SER A 52 -18.28 -0.91 3.05
CA SER A 52 -16.89 -0.76 2.61
C SER A 52 -15.97 -1.71 3.36
N TYR A 53 -15.13 -2.45 2.63
CA TYR A 53 -14.37 -3.55 3.21
C TYR A 53 -12.92 -3.56 2.74
N PHE A 54 -12.03 -3.96 3.62
CA PHE A 54 -10.63 -4.24 3.30
C PHE A 54 -10.31 -5.74 3.41
N LYS A 55 -9.27 -6.14 2.70
CA LYS A 55 -8.43 -7.29 3.03
C LYS A 55 -7.01 -6.80 3.26
N ALA A 56 -6.40 -7.22 4.37
CA ALA A 56 -4.95 -7.10 4.54
C ALA A 56 -4.25 -8.28 3.85
N LEU A 57 -3.55 -8.03 2.74
CA LEU A 57 -2.87 -9.09 1.98
C LEU A 57 -1.45 -9.28 2.50
N THR A 58 -0.66 -8.20 2.47
CA THR A 58 0.67 -8.15 3.07
C THR A 58 0.83 -6.89 3.89
N ILE A 59 1.57 -6.98 4.98
CA ILE A 59 1.91 -5.85 5.85
C ILE A 59 3.40 -5.90 6.10
N HIS A 60 4.10 -4.84 5.74
CA HIS A 60 5.52 -4.66 6.01
C HIS A 60 5.69 -3.49 6.97
N VAL A 61 5.72 -3.82 8.27
CA VAL A 61 5.78 -2.83 9.35
C VAL A 61 7.04 -1.94 9.27
N PRO A 62 8.25 -2.45 8.96
CA PRO A 62 9.44 -1.60 8.92
C PRO A 62 9.39 -0.43 7.91
N THR A 63 8.56 -0.55 6.86
CA THR A 63 8.44 0.47 5.80
C THR A 63 7.03 1.05 5.70
N ASN A 64 6.14 0.75 6.66
CA ASN A 64 4.74 1.16 6.64
C ASN A 64 4.05 0.88 5.30
N THR A 65 4.28 -0.31 4.74
CA THR A 65 3.73 -0.72 3.46
C THR A 65 2.64 -1.75 3.66
N VAL A 66 1.49 -1.55 3.03
CA VAL A 66 0.35 -2.47 3.08
C VAL A 66 -0.11 -2.77 1.67
N ALA A 67 -0.10 -4.04 1.26
CA ALA A 67 -0.87 -4.48 0.11
C ALA A 67 -2.27 -4.87 0.57
N TYR A 68 -3.29 -4.34 -0.11
CA TYR A 68 -4.68 -4.50 0.29
C TYR A 68 -5.58 -4.89 -0.88
N ALA A 69 -6.75 -5.43 -0.54
CA ALA A 69 -7.92 -5.40 -1.39
C ALA A 69 -8.95 -4.45 -0.79
N PHE A 70 -9.62 -3.66 -1.61
CA PHE A 70 -10.73 -2.81 -1.16
C PHE A 70 -11.97 -3.11 -2.01
N ARG A 71 -13.15 -3.04 -1.39
CA ARG A 71 -14.42 -3.08 -2.10
C ARG A 71 -15.44 -2.14 -1.46
N MET A 72 -16.37 -1.67 -2.29
CA MET A 72 -17.63 -1.10 -1.83
C MET A 72 -18.78 -1.88 -2.44
N ASP A 73 -19.76 -2.21 -1.60
CA ASP A 73 -21.00 -2.86 -2.03
C ASP A 73 -21.85 -1.92 -2.90
N PRO A 74 -22.75 -2.46 -3.75
CA PRO A 74 -23.71 -1.64 -4.48
C PRO A 74 -24.54 -0.76 -3.55
N GLY A 75 -24.52 0.56 -3.79
CA GLY A 75 -25.29 1.52 -3.00
C GLY A 75 -24.72 1.81 -1.61
N ALA A 76 -23.50 1.36 -1.30
CA ALA A 76 -22.80 1.79 -0.10
C ALA A 76 -22.65 3.33 -0.08
N PRO A 77 -22.70 3.97 1.10
CA PRO A 77 -22.37 5.37 1.25
C PRO A 77 -20.96 5.68 0.74
N ASP A 78 -20.70 6.95 0.42
CA ASP A 78 -19.34 7.40 0.09
C ASP A 78 -18.38 7.03 1.23
N PHE A 79 -17.16 6.62 0.87
CA PHE A 79 -16.12 6.42 1.87
C PHE A 79 -15.71 7.78 2.44
N ALA A 80 -15.37 7.83 3.73
CA ALA A 80 -15.14 9.09 4.42
C ALA A 80 -14.12 9.97 3.66
N PRO A 81 -14.34 11.29 3.55
CA PRO A 81 -13.36 12.21 2.98
C PRO A 81 -12.04 12.10 3.73
N HIS A 82 -10.90 12.08 3.02
CA HIS A 82 -9.62 11.91 3.68
C HIS A 82 -8.45 12.48 2.90
N PHE A 83 -7.37 12.75 3.64
CA PHE A 83 -6.04 12.88 3.07
C PHE A 83 -5.33 11.54 3.00
N HIS A 84 -4.63 11.31 1.89
CA HIS A 84 -3.58 10.31 1.83
C HIS A 84 -2.30 10.84 2.48
N ILE A 85 -1.93 10.32 3.65
CA ILE A 85 -0.59 10.56 4.23
C ILE A 85 0.45 9.64 3.56
N CYS A 86 -0.03 8.61 2.87
CA CYS A 86 0.74 7.66 2.08
C CYS A 86 0.58 7.92 0.56
N ARG A 87 1.30 7.15 -0.26
CA ARG A 87 0.99 6.97 -1.69
C ARG A 87 0.05 5.78 -1.82
N ALA A 88 -1.01 5.92 -2.60
CA ALA A 88 -1.92 4.81 -2.90
C ALA A 88 -1.87 4.47 -4.39
N MET A 89 -1.68 3.19 -4.66
CA MET A 89 -1.60 2.65 -6.02
C MET A 89 -2.57 1.51 -6.12
N SER A 90 -3.54 1.58 -7.03
CA SER A 90 -4.61 0.59 -7.10
C SER A 90 -4.92 0.18 -8.52
N PHE A 91 -5.14 -1.11 -8.73
CA PHE A 91 -5.71 -1.66 -9.95
C PHE A 91 -7.16 -2.05 -9.69
N THR A 92 -8.08 -1.52 -10.49
CA THR A 92 -9.51 -1.79 -10.35
C THR A 92 -9.83 -3.12 -11.02
N THR A 93 -10.41 -4.06 -10.28
CA THR A 93 -10.67 -5.44 -10.74
C THR A 93 -12.14 -5.72 -11.01
N LYS A 94 -13.04 -4.85 -10.54
CA LYS A 94 -14.49 -4.97 -10.73
C LYS A 94 -15.15 -3.59 -10.60
N GLY A 95 -16.22 -3.35 -11.37
CA GLY A 95 -16.98 -2.11 -11.31
C GLY A 95 -16.14 -0.87 -11.60
N TRP A 96 -16.44 0.21 -10.89
CA TRP A 96 -15.73 1.47 -10.98
C TRP A 96 -15.92 2.32 -9.73
N PHE A 97 -15.03 3.28 -9.51
CA PHE A 97 -15.17 4.33 -8.49
C PHE A 97 -14.80 5.70 -9.06
N GLY A 98 -15.11 6.75 -8.32
CA GLY A 98 -14.70 8.13 -8.61
C GLY A 98 -14.44 8.92 -7.34
N TYR A 99 -14.10 10.20 -7.51
CA TYR A 99 -13.93 11.15 -6.42
C TYR A 99 -14.93 12.28 -6.57
N ARG A 100 -15.62 12.65 -5.48
CA ARG A 100 -16.67 13.70 -5.52
C ARG A 100 -16.13 15.07 -5.92
N GLU A 101 -14.85 15.30 -5.70
CA GLU A 101 -14.13 16.52 -6.04
C GLU A 101 -13.83 16.65 -7.55
N GLY A 102 -14.06 15.59 -8.32
CA GLY A 102 -13.74 15.51 -9.73
C GLY A 102 -14.83 14.90 -10.59
N THR A 103 -14.53 14.78 -11.88
CA THR A 103 -15.38 14.09 -12.86
C THR A 103 -14.73 12.80 -13.36
N ASN A 104 -13.58 12.43 -12.77
CA ASN A 104 -12.84 11.23 -13.16
C ASN A 104 -13.54 9.99 -12.62
N ARG A 105 -13.45 8.93 -13.42
CA ARG A 105 -13.94 7.60 -13.08
C ARG A 105 -12.86 6.60 -13.43
N VAL A 106 -12.56 5.73 -12.49
CA VAL A 106 -11.57 4.65 -12.63
C VAL A 106 -12.36 3.36 -12.79
N GLU A 107 -12.24 2.74 -13.96
CA GLU A 107 -13.02 1.55 -14.33
C GLU A 107 -12.20 0.27 -14.20
N ASN A 108 -12.89 -0.87 -14.22
CA ASN A 108 -12.26 -2.19 -14.28
C ASN A 108 -11.16 -2.25 -15.37
N GLY A 109 -9.97 -2.69 -14.98
CA GLY A 109 -8.78 -2.74 -15.82
C GLY A 109 -7.91 -1.49 -15.78
N MET A 110 -8.32 -0.44 -15.06
CA MET A 110 -7.54 0.78 -14.92
C MET A 110 -6.70 0.77 -13.64
N PHE A 111 -5.53 1.44 -13.74
CA PHE A 111 -4.65 1.74 -12.63
C PHE A 111 -4.84 3.19 -12.18
N SER A 112 -5.00 3.41 -10.88
CA SER A 112 -4.98 4.73 -10.24
C SER A 112 -3.73 4.91 -9.38
N TYR A 113 -3.26 6.15 -9.33
CA TYR A 113 -2.18 6.58 -8.46
C TYR A 113 -2.61 7.85 -7.73
N GLU A 114 -2.68 7.80 -6.41
CA GLU A 114 -2.90 8.97 -5.55
C GLU A 114 -1.60 9.33 -4.83
N ALA A 115 -1.18 10.58 -5.03
CA ALA A 115 0.00 11.12 -4.39
C ALA A 115 -0.28 11.41 -2.90
N ALA A 116 0.76 11.25 -2.08
CA ALA A 116 0.71 11.73 -0.69
C ALA A 116 0.37 13.22 -0.64
N GLY A 117 -0.49 13.60 0.30
CA GLY A 117 -1.06 14.94 0.47
C GLY A 117 -2.30 15.22 -0.38
N SER A 118 -2.78 14.26 -1.18
CA SER A 118 -4.05 14.42 -1.91
C SER A 118 -5.25 14.22 -0.98
N PHE A 119 -6.28 15.04 -1.16
CA PHE A 119 -7.56 14.96 -0.45
C PHE A 119 -8.66 14.56 -1.43
N HIS A 120 -9.53 13.64 -1.03
CA HIS A 120 -10.70 13.27 -1.83
C HIS A 120 -11.77 12.55 -1.00
N THR A 121 -12.94 12.38 -1.62
CA THR A 121 -14.07 11.61 -1.11
C THR A 121 -14.40 10.51 -2.12
N PRO A 122 -13.99 9.25 -1.89
CA PRO A 122 -14.25 8.16 -2.81
C PRO A 122 -15.73 7.77 -2.81
N PHE A 123 -16.25 7.49 -4.00
CA PHE A 123 -17.61 6.98 -4.15
C PHE A 123 -17.69 5.93 -5.25
N SER A 124 -18.73 5.10 -5.19
CA SER A 124 -19.15 4.25 -6.30
C SER A 124 -20.66 4.15 -6.35
N ASP A 125 -21.26 4.64 -7.43
CA ASP A 125 -22.67 4.37 -7.74
C ASP A 125 -22.82 3.20 -8.74
N CYS A 126 -21.77 2.38 -8.89
CA CYS A 126 -21.78 1.20 -9.73
C CYS A 126 -22.82 0.17 -9.24
N PRO A 127 -23.77 -0.29 -10.07
CA PRO A 127 -24.81 -1.24 -9.65
C PRO A 127 -24.29 -2.61 -9.17
N GLU A 128 -23.07 -2.98 -9.54
CA GLU A 128 -22.42 -4.24 -9.13
C GLU A 128 -21.40 -4.05 -7.98
N GLY A 129 -21.30 -2.83 -7.44
CA GLY A 129 -20.26 -2.41 -6.51
C GLY A 129 -18.93 -2.20 -7.22
N PHE A 130 -17.85 -2.04 -6.47
CA PHE A 130 -16.50 -2.00 -7.04
C PHE A 130 -15.50 -2.79 -6.21
N GLU A 131 -14.43 -3.23 -6.85
CA GLU A 131 -13.27 -3.79 -6.16
C GLU A 131 -11.96 -3.28 -6.76
N SER A 132 -10.96 -3.08 -5.90
CA SER A 132 -9.58 -2.82 -6.29
C SER A 132 -8.60 -3.66 -5.48
N ARG A 133 -7.39 -3.78 -6.01
CA ARG A 133 -6.21 -4.33 -5.32
C ARG A 133 -5.12 -3.29 -5.40
N GLY A 134 -4.49 -2.98 -4.28
CA GLY A 134 -3.58 -1.85 -4.22
C GLY A 134 -2.52 -1.97 -3.15
N ILE A 135 -1.70 -0.92 -3.09
CA ILE A 135 -0.63 -0.77 -2.11
C ILE A 135 -0.73 0.65 -1.53
N PHE A 136 -0.67 0.73 -0.20
CA PHE A 136 -0.32 1.94 0.51
C PHE A 136 1.18 1.90 0.87
N GLU A 137 1.90 2.96 0.54
CA GLU A 137 3.31 3.17 0.92
C GLU A 137 3.46 4.50 1.66
N SER A 138 3.84 4.45 2.93
CA SER A 138 3.92 5.63 3.78
C SER A 138 5.30 5.79 4.41
N ASP A 139 5.69 7.04 4.66
CA ASP A 139 6.86 7.37 5.47
C ASP A 139 6.53 7.39 6.98
N SER A 140 5.26 7.13 7.35
CA SER A 140 4.76 7.06 8.72
C SER A 140 3.77 5.91 8.91
N GLU A 141 3.43 5.57 10.15
CA GLU A 141 2.41 4.54 10.43
C GLU A 141 0.99 4.98 10.04
N VAL A 142 0.77 6.27 9.79
CA VAL A 142 -0.51 6.82 9.33
C VAL A 142 -0.60 6.68 7.81
N LEU A 143 -1.70 6.12 7.33
CA LEU A 143 -1.99 5.89 5.92
C LEU A 143 -2.99 6.92 5.41
N LEU A 144 -4.14 7.04 6.10
CA LEU A 144 -5.19 8.01 5.78
C LEU A 144 -5.53 8.84 7.02
N GLN A 145 -5.90 10.09 6.79
CA GLN A 145 -6.46 10.98 7.81
C GLN A 145 -7.89 11.33 7.39
N ASN A 146 -8.87 10.82 8.12
CA ASN A 146 -10.30 10.97 7.80
C ASN A 146 -10.84 12.28 8.36
N HIS A 147 -11.76 12.87 7.60
CA HIS A 147 -12.37 14.17 7.85
C HIS A 147 -13.89 14.04 7.95
N GLU A 148 -14.51 14.95 8.70
CA GLU A 148 -15.97 14.98 8.90
C GLU A 148 -16.73 15.32 7.62
N ASP A 149 -16.20 16.26 6.84
CA ASP A 149 -16.82 16.81 5.64
C ASP A 149 -15.88 16.73 4.43
N PRO A 150 -16.39 16.83 3.18
CA PRO A 150 -15.59 16.97 1.97
C PRO A 150 -14.93 18.37 1.87
N ASP A 151 -14.28 18.79 2.95
CA ASP A 151 -13.49 20.00 3.11
C ASP A 151 -12.17 19.62 3.79
N PRO A 152 -10.99 19.87 3.18
CA PRO A 152 -9.69 19.59 3.79
C PRO A 152 -9.42 20.36 5.10
N HIS A 153 -10.24 21.35 5.43
CA HIS A 153 -10.16 22.12 6.68
C HIS A 153 -11.17 21.68 7.74
N SER A 154 -12.03 20.70 7.45
CA SER A 154 -12.96 20.13 8.43
C SER A 154 -12.24 19.34 9.52
N GLU A 155 -12.95 19.07 10.61
CA GLU A 155 -12.42 18.33 11.75
C GLU A 155 -11.94 16.93 11.37
N ILE A 156 -10.83 16.52 11.98
CA ILE A 156 -10.27 15.18 11.81
C ILE A 156 -11.09 14.22 12.68
N THR A 157 -11.68 13.21 12.06
CA THR A 157 -12.55 12.25 12.75
C THR A 157 -11.83 10.96 13.11
N GLY A 158 -10.74 10.63 12.41
CA GLY A 158 -9.95 9.44 12.68
C GLY A 158 -8.74 9.30 11.78
N LEU A 159 -7.91 8.31 12.11
CA LEU A 159 -6.75 7.93 11.32
C LEU A 159 -6.92 6.46 10.90
N LEU A 160 -6.57 6.14 9.66
CA LEU A 160 -6.30 4.77 9.25
C LEU A 160 -4.79 4.57 9.27
N THR A 161 -4.34 3.56 10.00
CA THR A 161 -2.93 3.29 10.29
C THR A 161 -2.53 1.89 9.85
N VAL A 162 -1.23 1.60 9.86
CA VAL A 162 -0.70 0.24 9.68
C VAL A 162 -1.25 -0.71 10.76
N GLN A 163 -1.49 -0.22 11.97
CA GLN A 163 -2.05 -1.03 13.06
C GLN A 163 -3.48 -1.50 12.75
N ASP A 164 -4.31 -0.67 12.13
CA ASP A 164 -5.67 -1.06 11.74
C ASP A 164 -5.65 -2.23 10.74
N PHE A 165 -4.64 -2.29 9.86
CA PHE A 165 -4.44 -3.43 8.98
C PHE A 165 -3.94 -4.68 9.71
N LEU A 166 -3.08 -4.52 10.73
CA LEU A 166 -2.67 -5.63 11.60
C LEU A 166 -3.86 -6.21 12.37
N ASP A 167 -4.78 -5.36 12.82
CA ASP A 167 -5.96 -5.76 13.60
C ASP A 167 -6.98 -6.55 12.76
N ILE A 168 -7.07 -6.29 11.45
CA ILE A 168 -7.92 -7.05 10.53
C ILE A 168 -7.18 -8.17 9.79
N ALA A 169 -5.89 -8.39 10.10
CA ALA A 169 -5.10 -9.40 9.43
C ALA A 169 -5.65 -10.80 9.69
N SER A 170 -5.66 -11.63 8.66
CA SER A 170 -6.06 -13.03 8.75
C SER A 170 -4.84 -13.93 9.01
N SER A 171 -5.07 -15.22 9.28
CA SER A 171 -3.98 -16.20 9.33
C SER A 171 -3.22 -16.29 7.99
N SER A 172 -3.87 -15.97 6.87
CA SER A 172 -3.27 -16.00 5.53
C SER A 172 -2.50 -14.71 5.18
N THR A 173 -2.60 -13.66 5.99
CA THR A 173 -1.92 -12.39 5.74
C THR A 173 -0.42 -12.54 6.04
N HIS A 174 0.45 -12.19 5.08
CA HIS A 174 1.89 -12.21 5.30
C HIS A 174 2.34 -10.90 5.96
N ILE A 175 2.94 -11.02 7.15
CA ILE A 175 3.33 -9.87 7.96
C ILE A 175 4.83 -9.95 8.24
N VAL A 176 5.55 -8.88 7.90
CA VAL A 176 6.93 -8.64 8.35
C VAL A 176 6.90 -7.64 9.49
N HIS A 177 7.36 -8.09 10.65
CA HIS A 177 7.37 -7.32 11.90
C HIS A 177 8.59 -6.41 11.99
N ALA A 178 8.54 -5.43 12.90
CA ALA A 178 9.62 -4.46 13.10
C ALA A 178 10.96 -5.10 13.51
N ASP A 179 10.93 -6.26 14.16
CA ASP A 179 12.11 -7.04 14.55
C ASP A 179 12.64 -7.97 13.45
N GLY A 180 12.01 -7.95 12.27
CA GLY A 180 12.32 -8.81 11.14
C GLY A 180 11.70 -10.21 11.24
N ALA A 181 10.91 -10.51 12.28
CA ALA A 181 10.13 -11.74 12.31
C ALA A 181 9.05 -11.72 11.22
N VAL A 182 8.63 -12.91 10.79
CA VAL A 182 7.57 -13.08 9.79
C VAL A 182 6.47 -13.94 10.38
N SER A 183 5.22 -13.48 10.26
CA SER A 183 4.03 -14.27 10.60
C SER A 183 3.07 -14.41 9.41
N GLY A 184 2.07 -15.27 9.59
CA GLY A 184 1.15 -15.67 8.52
C GLY A 184 1.51 -17.02 7.91
N ASP A 185 0.48 -17.70 7.44
CA ASP A 185 0.52 -19.01 6.79
C ASP A 185 -0.26 -18.98 5.47
N PRO A 186 0.24 -18.24 4.46
CA PRO A 186 -0.41 -18.19 3.17
C PRO A 186 -0.27 -19.51 2.42
N HIS A 187 -1.22 -19.76 1.52
CA HIS A 187 -1.30 -20.99 0.73
C HIS A 187 0.01 -21.36 0.04
N PHE A 188 0.71 -20.35 -0.50
CA PHE A 188 1.99 -20.51 -1.15
C PHE A 188 3.08 -19.83 -0.32
N LYS A 189 3.75 -20.64 0.50
CA LYS A 189 4.91 -20.23 1.30
C LYS A 189 6.11 -21.09 0.92
N TYR A 190 7.18 -20.45 0.44
CA TYR A 190 8.42 -21.11 0.06
C TYR A 190 9.51 -20.73 1.05
N ASP A 191 10.00 -21.71 1.80
CA ASP A 191 11.10 -21.54 2.73
C ASP A 191 12.42 -21.98 2.09
N PHE A 192 13.32 -21.03 1.85
CA PHE A 192 14.64 -21.23 1.27
C PHE A 192 15.75 -21.32 2.32
N SER A 193 15.42 -21.36 3.62
CA SER A 193 16.41 -21.43 4.70
C SER A 193 17.27 -22.70 4.67
N GLU A 194 16.80 -23.76 4.02
CA GLU A 194 17.54 -25.01 3.80
C GLU A 194 18.25 -25.09 2.42
N GLY A 195 18.13 -24.05 1.59
CA GLY A 195 18.65 -24.00 0.22
C GLY A 195 17.71 -24.61 -0.84
N VAL A 196 17.84 -24.17 -2.10
CA VAL A 196 17.09 -24.73 -3.22
C VAL A 196 17.70 -26.08 -3.61
N SER A 197 16.94 -27.16 -3.47
CA SER A 197 17.27 -28.45 -4.08
C SER A 197 17.12 -28.36 -5.60
N ILE A 198 18.22 -28.06 -6.29
CA ILE A 198 18.33 -28.17 -7.74
C ILE A 198 18.51 -29.64 -8.10
N PHE A 199 17.46 -30.26 -8.64
CA PHE A 199 17.55 -31.55 -9.34
C PHE A 199 17.94 -31.34 -10.81
#